data_AF-A0A813YIS5-F1
#
_entry.id   AF-A0A813YIS5-F1
#
_cell.length_a   1.000
_cell.length_b   1.000
_cell.length_c   1.000
_cell.angle_alpha   90.00
_cell.angle_beta   90.00
_cell.angle_gamma   90.00
#
_symmetry.space_group_name_H-M   'P 1'
#
loop_
_entity.id
_entity.type
_entity.pdbx_description
1 polymer ?
#
loop_
_entity_poly.entity_id
_entity_poly.type
_entity_poly.pdbx_seq_one_letter_code
_entity_poly.pdbx_strand_id
1 'polypeptide(L)'
;MEKSPFYNFIYCYASGQVNQTRNVLKKRNGSKVQSFDFDCNSLSNDGIWYMQRWPLELINWQQFNSDRLDIEINVPATACNTHQERLSIQMLPPDERSTKKWNSAVYDVDDGNGYSEDDPTTFLLSYWGMRYFNLLE
;
A
#
# COMPACT_ATOMS: atom_id res chain seq x y z
N MET A 1 -1.02 8.20 3.53
CA MET A 1 -0.99 7.50 2.22
C MET A 1 -0.93 6.02 2.53
N GLU A 2 -1.58 5.16 1.75
CA GLU A 2 -1.47 3.72 1.97
C GLU A 2 0.00 3.31 1.87
N LYS A 3 0.52 2.57 2.86
CA LYS A 3 1.93 2.15 2.91
C LYS A 3 2.22 0.96 1.98
N SER A 4 1.39 0.76 0.97
CA SER A 4 1.47 -0.38 0.06
C SER A 4 2.79 -0.33 -0.70
N PRO A 5 3.63 -1.36 -0.58
CA PRO A 5 4.96 -1.35 -1.19
C PRO A 5 4.87 -1.34 -2.72
N PHE A 6 3.79 -1.91 -3.29
CA PHE A 6 3.53 -1.87 -4.74
C PHE A 6 3.29 -0.44 -5.25
N TYR A 7 2.40 0.32 -4.60
CA TYR A 7 2.13 1.70 -5.01
C TYR A 7 3.34 2.61 -4.75
N ASN A 8 4.01 2.43 -3.62
CA ASN A 8 5.22 3.18 -3.29
C ASN A 8 6.30 2.96 -4.36
N PHE A 9 6.52 1.70 -4.76
CA PHE A 9 7.40 1.35 -5.87
C PHE A 9 6.96 2.04 -7.17
N ILE A 10 5.69 1.94 -7.57
CA ILE A 10 5.19 2.56 -8.81
C ILE A 10 5.42 4.07 -8.79
N TYR A 11 5.12 4.76 -7.68
CA TYR A 11 5.28 6.21 -7.61
C TYR A 11 6.75 6.63 -7.67
N CYS A 12 7.64 5.89 -6.99
CA CYS A 12 9.08 6.12 -7.09
C CYS A 12 9.59 5.89 -8.52
N TYR A 13 9.21 4.78 -9.16
CA TYR A 13 9.61 4.46 -10.53
C TYR A 13 9.07 5.45 -11.56
N ALA A 14 7.77 5.75 -11.51
CA ALA A 14 7.11 6.65 -12.43
C ALA A 14 7.69 8.07 -12.32
N SER A 15 7.97 8.55 -11.10
CA SER A 15 8.63 9.85 -10.91
C SER A 15 10.06 9.86 -11.49
N GLY A 16 10.80 8.77 -11.33
CA GLY A 16 12.11 8.57 -11.95
C GLY A 16 12.06 8.63 -13.49
N GLN A 17 11.13 7.91 -14.12
CA GLN A 17 10.93 7.92 -15.56
C GLN A 17 10.46 9.28 -16.09
N VAL A 18 9.55 9.96 -15.38
CA VAL A 18 9.10 11.31 -15.73
C VAL A 18 10.27 12.28 -15.68
N ASN A 19 11.16 12.17 -14.68
CA ASN A 19 12.36 13.00 -14.60
C ASN A 19 13.35 12.74 -15.75
N GLN A 20 13.51 11.48 -16.17
CA GLN A 20 14.34 11.11 -17.33
C GLN A 20 13.74 11.56 -18.67
N THR A 21 12.40 11.53 -18.78
CA THR A 21 11.66 11.92 -20.00
C THR A 21 11.19 13.38 -19.99
N ARG A 22 11.53 14.19 -18.98
CA ARG A 22 11.26 15.65 -18.92
C ARG A 22 11.70 16.38 -20.19
N ASN A 23 12.80 15.94 -20.79
CA ASN A 23 13.32 16.50 -22.03
C ASN A 23 12.45 16.17 -23.25
N VAL A 24 11.73 15.04 -23.23
CA VAL A 24 10.80 14.58 -24.26
C VAL A 24 9.43 15.22 -24.09
N LEU A 25 8.98 15.39 -22.84
CA LEU A 25 7.68 15.99 -22.47
C LEU A 25 7.70 17.52 -22.42
N LYS A 26 8.71 18.19 -22.99
CA LYS A 26 8.72 19.65 -23.15
C LYS A 26 7.48 20.08 -23.94
N LYS A 27 6.47 20.58 -23.22
CA LYS A 27 5.26 21.15 -23.83
C LYS A 27 5.66 22.23 -24.83
N ARG A 28 5.03 22.16 -25.99
CA ARG A 28 5.16 23.06 -27.15
C ARG A 28 4.93 24.56 -26.83
N ASN A 29 4.40 24.89 -25.64
CA ASN A 29 3.96 26.23 -25.23
C ASN A 29 4.51 26.71 -23.86
N GLY A 30 5.72 26.32 -23.46
CA GLY A 30 6.45 26.96 -22.34
C GLY A 30 5.86 26.74 -20.93
N SER A 31 4.79 25.98 -20.77
CA SER A 31 4.23 25.60 -19.47
C SER A 31 5.10 24.50 -18.85
N LYS A 32 5.72 24.77 -17.70
CA LYS A 32 6.43 23.74 -16.92
C LYS A 32 5.47 22.58 -16.64
N VAL A 33 5.87 21.36 -17.01
CA VAL A 33 5.18 20.15 -16.56
C VAL A 33 5.38 20.08 -15.04
N GLN A 34 4.29 20.15 -14.29
CA GLN A 34 4.32 20.01 -12.84
C GLN A 34 4.70 18.55 -12.54
N SER A 35 5.94 18.32 -12.13
CA SER A 35 6.32 17.02 -11.58
C SER A 35 5.76 16.92 -10.17
N PHE A 36 5.12 15.81 -9.88
CA PHE A 36 4.94 15.40 -8.50
C PHE A 36 6.28 14.85 -8.02
N ASP A 37 6.99 15.65 -7.23
CA ASP A 37 8.23 15.20 -6.59
C ASP A 37 7.83 14.40 -5.35
N PHE A 38 7.79 13.08 -5.49
CA PHE A 38 7.57 12.17 -4.37
C PHE A 38 8.88 11.95 -3.61
N ASP A 39 8.83 11.97 -2.27
CA ASP A 39 9.97 11.59 -1.44
C ASP A 39 10.15 10.06 -1.48
N CYS A 40 11.00 9.61 -2.41
CA CYS A 40 11.25 8.20 -2.64
C CYS A 40 11.92 7.52 -1.44
N ASN A 41 12.65 8.25 -0.60
CA ASN A 41 13.26 7.68 0.60
C ASN A 41 12.18 7.35 1.63
N SER A 42 11.24 8.28 1.87
CA SER A 42 10.10 8.02 2.75
C SER A 42 9.22 6.88 2.24
N LEU A 43 8.93 6.84 0.93
CA LEU A 43 8.11 5.78 0.33
C LEU A 43 8.81 4.41 0.37
N SER A 44 10.14 4.38 0.18
CA SER A 44 10.93 3.17 0.34
C SER A 44 10.87 2.65 1.77
N ASN A 45 11.04 3.53 2.76
CA ASN A 45 10.94 3.17 4.17
C ASN A 45 9.56 2.60 4.54
N ASP A 46 8.48 3.18 4.02
CA ASP A 46 7.13 2.64 4.19
C ASP A 46 6.99 1.24 3.56
N GLY A 47 7.57 1.05 2.36
CA GLY A 47 7.57 -0.26 1.69
C GLY A 47 8.36 -1.32 2.45
N ILE A 48 9.55 -0.96 2.97
CA ILE A 48 10.37 -1.84 3.83
C ILE A 48 9.59 -2.20 5.09
N TRP A 49 9.01 -1.23 5.79
CA TRP A 49 8.21 -1.45 6.99
C TRP A 49 7.04 -2.42 6.72
N TYR A 50 6.35 -2.24 5.59
CA TYR A 50 5.23 -3.09 5.21
C TYR A 50 5.68 -4.52 4.91
N MET A 51 6.78 -4.70 4.18
CA MET A 51 7.32 -6.02 3.86
C MET A 51 7.87 -6.75 5.10
N GLN A 52 8.52 -6.04 6.02
CA GLN A 52 9.01 -6.61 7.28
C GLN A 52 7.88 -7.17 8.16
N ARG A 53 6.67 -6.65 7.99
CA ARG A 53 5.46 -7.04 8.71
C ARG A 53 4.51 -7.91 7.89
N TRP A 54 4.88 -8.24 6.65
CA TRP A 54 4.00 -9.06 5.82
C TRP A 54 3.98 -10.51 6.34
N PRO A 55 2.79 -11.11 6.55
CA PRO A 55 2.73 -12.50 7.00
C PRO A 55 3.31 -13.42 5.91
N LEU A 56 4.17 -14.37 6.31
CA LEU A 56 4.68 -15.40 5.40
C LEU A 56 3.61 -16.44 5.06
N GLU A 57 2.63 -16.58 5.94
CA GLU A 57 1.46 -17.43 5.72
C GLU A 57 0.55 -16.81 4.66
N LEU A 58 0.09 -17.63 3.72
CA LEU A 58 -0.75 -17.20 2.62
C LEU A 58 -2.23 -17.41 2.92
N ILE A 59 -2.57 -18.22 3.93
CA ILE A 59 -3.95 -18.39 4.40
C ILE A 59 -4.50 -17.03 4.88
N ASN A 60 -5.63 -16.64 4.30
CA ASN A 60 -6.37 -15.45 4.72
C ASN A 60 -7.19 -15.75 5.97
N TRP A 61 -6.52 -15.72 7.12
CA TRP A 61 -7.13 -15.94 8.42
C TRP A 61 -8.22 -14.91 8.71
N GLN A 62 -9.32 -15.41 9.26
CA GLN A 62 -10.38 -14.54 9.76
C GLN A 62 -9.89 -13.78 10.99
N GLN A 63 -10.05 -12.46 10.97
CA GLN A 63 -9.65 -11.56 12.03
C GLN A 63 -10.78 -10.58 12.34
N PHE A 64 -10.99 -10.34 13.63
CA PHE A 64 -11.98 -9.40 14.15
C PHE A 64 -11.26 -8.37 15.01
N ASN A 65 -10.80 -7.29 14.41
CA ASN A 65 -10.08 -6.24 15.12
C ASN A 65 -11.00 -5.11 15.61
N SER A 66 -12.29 -5.10 15.27
CA SER A 66 -13.22 -4.07 15.75
C SER A 66 -13.44 -4.06 17.26
N ASP A 67 -13.16 -5.16 17.95
CA ASP A 67 -13.24 -5.26 19.40
C ASP A 67 -11.98 -4.69 20.10
N ARG A 68 -10.94 -4.32 19.35
CA ARG A 68 -9.72 -3.73 19.90
C ARG A 68 -9.95 -2.29 20.34
N LEU A 69 -9.67 -2.01 21.61
CA LEU A 69 -9.85 -0.69 22.22
C LEU A 69 -8.85 0.36 21.72
N ASP A 70 -7.71 -0.08 21.16
CA ASP A 70 -6.68 0.81 20.63
C ASP A 70 -6.96 1.29 19.19
N ILE A 71 -7.99 0.74 18.54
CA ILE A 71 -8.31 1.07 17.15
C ILE A 71 -9.44 2.09 17.08
N GLU A 72 -9.15 3.25 16.51
CA GLU A 72 -10.17 4.27 16.23
C GLU A 72 -10.90 3.97 14.93
N ILE A 73 -12.22 3.80 15.01
CA ILE A 73 -13.10 3.58 13.84
C ILE A 73 -13.49 4.91 13.21
N ASN A 74 -13.30 5.00 11.90
CA ASN A 74 -13.79 6.07 11.04
C ASN A 74 -15.29 5.90 10.80
N VAL A 75 -16.09 6.43 11.72
CA VAL A 75 -17.57 6.34 11.67
C VAL A 75 -18.15 6.92 10.37
N PRO A 76 -17.74 8.11 9.89
CA PRO A 76 -18.25 8.63 8.62
C PRO A 76 -17.95 7.71 7.42
N ALA A 77 -16.73 7.20 7.30
CA ALA A 77 -16.36 6.32 6.19
C ALA A 77 -17.09 4.97 6.26
N THR A 78 -17.23 4.42 7.47
CA THR A 78 -17.99 3.18 7.74
C THR A 78 -19.46 3.34 7.35
N ALA A 79 -20.08 4.48 7.65
CA ALA A 79 -21.49 4.72 7.34
C ALA A 79 -21.75 4.95 5.83
N CYS A 80 -20.76 5.42 5.08
CA CYS A 80 -20.89 5.71 3.65
C CYS A 80 -20.52 4.53 2.73
N ASN A 81 -19.90 3.48 3.25
CA ASN A 81 -19.51 2.34 2.43
C ASN A 81 -20.73 1.44 2.11
N THR A 82 -20.66 0.74 0.98
CA THR A 82 -21.75 -0.14 0.50
C THR A 82 -21.72 -1.51 1.16
N HIS A 83 -20.60 -1.89 1.78
CA HIS A 83 -20.33 -3.24 2.29
C HIS A 83 -20.44 -3.34 3.82
N GLN A 84 -20.78 -2.26 4.51
CA GLN A 84 -20.90 -2.18 5.97
C GLN A 84 -19.62 -2.59 6.73
N GLU A 85 -18.47 -2.45 6.07
CA GLU A 85 -17.14 -2.72 6.64
C GLU A 85 -16.83 -1.72 7.76
N ARG A 86 -16.17 -2.16 8.82
CA ARG A 86 -15.70 -1.26 9.88
C ARG A 86 -14.33 -0.73 9.47
N LEU A 87 -14.26 0.55 9.17
CA LEU A 87 -13.04 1.17 8.66
C LEU A 87 -12.30 1.88 9.78
N SER A 88 -11.02 1.59 9.95
CA SER A 88 -10.11 2.30 10.86
C SER A 88 -9.71 3.67 10.30
N ILE A 89 -9.33 4.59 11.20
CA ILE A 89 -8.73 5.87 10.81
C ILE A 89 -7.30 5.68 10.30
N GLN A 90 -6.55 4.77 10.93
CA GLN A 90 -5.18 4.43 10.56
C GLN A 90 -5.11 3.01 10.05
N MET A 91 -4.31 2.80 9.01
CA MET A 91 -4.08 1.47 8.46
C MET A 91 -3.41 0.58 9.51
N LEU A 92 -4.01 -0.60 9.78
CA LEU A 92 -3.38 -1.61 10.63
C LEU A 92 -2.13 -2.17 9.95
N PRO A 93 -1.09 -2.52 10.75
CA PRO A 93 0.05 -3.26 10.25
C PRO A 93 -0.35 -4.55 9.51
N PRO A 94 0.36 -4.95 8.44
CA PRO A 94 -0.01 -6.14 7.65
C PRO A 94 -0.08 -7.45 8.44
N ASP A 95 0.68 -7.56 9.54
CA ASP A 95 0.69 -8.68 10.48
C ASP A 95 -0.46 -8.68 11.48
N GLU A 96 -1.22 -7.58 11.58
CA GLU A 96 -2.34 -7.39 12.51
C GLU A 96 -3.71 -7.35 11.82
N ARG A 97 -3.76 -7.60 10.51
CA ARG A 97 -5.00 -7.64 9.72
C ARG A 97 -5.04 -8.86 8.80
N SER A 98 -6.20 -9.13 8.22
CA SER A 98 -6.34 -10.09 7.14
C SER A 98 -5.44 -9.72 5.95
N THR A 99 -5.06 -10.72 5.15
CA THR A 99 -4.23 -10.48 3.96
C THR A 99 -5.06 -9.67 2.96
N LYS A 100 -4.55 -8.49 2.60
CA LYS A 100 -5.18 -7.57 1.64
C LYS A 100 -4.14 -7.14 0.63
N LYS A 101 -4.45 -7.28 -0.66
CA LYS A 101 -3.52 -7.01 -1.77
C LYS A 101 -3.90 -5.78 -2.58
N TRP A 102 -2.89 -5.07 -3.06
CA TRP A 102 -2.97 -4.03 -4.09
C TRP A 102 -3.97 -2.92 -3.73
N ASN A 103 -5.20 -2.98 -4.26
CA ASN A 103 -6.28 -2.01 -4.09
C ASN A 103 -7.37 -2.47 -3.11
N SER A 104 -7.06 -3.47 -2.28
CA SER A 104 -7.99 -4.00 -1.30
C SER A 104 -8.25 -2.98 -0.17
N ALA A 105 -9.36 -3.14 0.54
CA ALA A 105 -9.74 -2.25 1.65
C ALA A 105 -8.83 -2.47 2.87
N VAL A 106 -7.62 -1.89 2.88
CA VAL A 106 -6.64 -2.05 3.97
C VAL A 106 -7.04 -1.40 5.30
N TYR A 107 -8.07 -0.55 5.29
CA TYR A 107 -8.61 0.08 6.50
C TYR A 107 -9.72 -0.75 7.14
N ASP A 108 -10.24 -1.75 6.43
CA ASP A 108 -11.20 -2.69 6.99
C ASP A 108 -10.54 -3.52 8.09
N VAL A 109 -11.15 -3.49 9.28
CA VAL A 109 -10.60 -4.09 10.49
C VAL A 109 -11.11 -5.51 10.74
N ASP A 110 -12.21 -5.90 10.09
CA ASP A 110 -12.84 -7.21 10.27
C ASP A 110 -12.96 -7.93 8.93
N ASP A 111 -12.08 -8.90 8.66
CA ASP A 111 -12.09 -9.62 7.39
C ASP A 111 -11.38 -10.98 7.49
N GLY A 112 -11.40 -11.73 6.39
CA GLY A 112 -10.82 -13.05 6.27
C GLY A 112 -11.85 -14.15 6.51
N ASN A 113 -11.55 -15.34 6.02
CA ASN A 113 -12.48 -16.47 6.09
C ASN A 113 -11.82 -17.76 6.61
N GLY A 114 -10.48 -17.82 6.70
CA GLY A 114 -9.74 -19.00 7.16
C GLY A 114 -9.72 -20.20 6.19
N TYR A 115 -10.32 -20.08 5.01
CA TYR A 115 -10.43 -21.16 4.01
C TYR A 115 -9.95 -20.76 2.61
N SER A 116 -9.49 -19.51 2.44
CA SER A 116 -8.85 -19.05 1.21
C SER A 116 -7.37 -18.76 1.43
N GLU A 117 -6.60 -18.90 0.37
CA GLU A 117 -5.18 -18.60 0.32
C GLU A 117 -4.94 -17.52 -0.74
N ASP A 118 -4.08 -16.56 -0.41
CA ASP A 118 -3.64 -15.52 -1.33
C ASP A 118 -2.35 -15.92 -2.05
N ASP A 119 -2.07 -15.27 -3.17
CA ASP A 119 -0.82 -15.49 -3.89
C ASP A 119 0.34 -14.65 -3.31
N PRO A 120 1.60 -15.12 -3.38
CA PRO A 120 2.74 -14.40 -2.79
C PRO A 120 3.16 -13.16 -3.61
N THR A 121 2.45 -12.80 -4.69
CA THR A 121 2.90 -11.76 -5.63
C THR A 121 3.01 -10.41 -4.95
N THR A 122 2.12 -10.07 -4.01
CA THR A 122 2.17 -8.77 -3.32
C THR A 122 3.51 -8.55 -2.62
N PHE A 123 4.04 -9.58 -1.97
CA PHE A 123 5.36 -9.54 -1.35
C PHE A 123 6.47 -9.66 -2.38
N LEU A 124 6.44 -10.69 -3.25
CA LEU A 124 7.53 -10.98 -4.18
C LEU A 124 7.76 -9.87 -5.19
N LEU A 125 6.70 -9.33 -5.80
CA LEU A 125 6.81 -8.24 -6.78
C LEU A 125 7.41 -6.99 -6.14
N SER A 126 6.96 -6.67 -4.93
CA SER A 126 7.48 -5.53 -4.17
C SER A 126 8.94 -5.72 -3.80
N TYR A 127 9.30 -6.89 -3.27
CA TYR A 127 10.67 -7.22 -2.90
C TYR A 127 11.59 -7.15 -4.11
N TRP A 128 11.28 -7.88 -5.19
CA TRP A 128 12.13 -7.91 -6.38
C TRP A 128 12.19 -6.56 -7.10
N GLY A 129 11.08 -5.81 -7.15
CA GLY A 129 11.06 -4.44 -7.66
C GLY A 129 12.00 -3.54 -6.87
N MET A 130 11.86 -3.50 -5.55
CA MET A 130 12.70 -2.67 -4.69
C MET A 130 14.17 -3.12 -4.72
N ARG A 131 14.46 -4.43 -4.79
CA ARG A 131 15.83 -4.95 -5.01
C ARG A 131 16.40 -4.44 -6.34
N TYR A 132 15.65 -4.56 -7.43
CA TYR A 132 16.12 -4.16 -8.76
C TYR A 132 16.46 -2.67 -8.85
N PHE A 133 15.70 -1.83 -8.15
CA PHE A 133 15.94 -0.38 -8.08
C PHE A 133 16.91 0.05 -6.99
N ASN A 134 17.58 -0.88 -6.29
CA ASN A 134 18.49 -0.61 -5.17
C ASN A 134 17.86 0.25 -4.07
N LEU A 135 16.59 -0.02 -3.75
CA LEU A 135 15.84 0.65 -2.67
C LEU A 135 15.93 -0.08 -1.33
N LEU A 136 16.56 -1.25 -1.32
CA LEU A 136 16.79 -2.07 -0.13
C LEU A 136 18.27 -1.97 0.25
N GLU A 137 18.55 -1.55 1.48
CA GLU A 137 19.88 -1.51 2.08
C GLU A 137 20.23 -2.82 2.79
#